data_AF-A0A7Y5GUV1-F1
#
_entry.id   AF-A0A7Y5GUV1-F1
#
_cell.length_a   1.000
_cell.length_b   1.000
_cell.length_c   1.000
_cell.angle_alpha   90.00
_cell.angle_beta   90.00
_cell.angle_gamma   90.00
#
_symmetry.space_group_name_H-M   'P 1'
#
loop_
_entity.id
_entity.type
_entity.pdbx_description
1 polymer ?
#
loop_
_entity_poly.entity_id
_entity_poly.type
_entity_poly.pdbx_seq_one_letter_code
_entity_poly.pdbx_strand_id
1 'polypeptide(L)'
;MIPQTKRRVTCNTLSKWGSVFWPKKGNMSTAVDFGDFVLRRFVATDAVSLAEAANDPRISQNLRDRFPYPYDIQDAHYFIEVVCANDSEPIWAIADATGVIGSIGLHVNEDVHRYSAELGYWLKPDRWGRGIATRAVRHITEMGFQERGLRRVYAMVYETNPASMRVLEKVGFLREGVMRSHVTKRGQLLDAVLYAMTRSRFGFLSASSSMVSSAGASWGMTNTIDLLRTVMVHPPQETLLPGDIPARWGYEENRDSPRALAQFDRFRQLLESEGTNVIVNEAVVAGDLDAVYQCDSAVMTPHGAVVFNMGKVPRRQEAAHTRNCLESLAVPIVGEITAPGTMEGGDVIWLRADWVAVGVGYRTNREGVAQFQALMAPFGIRVRPVELPDGPGPEHCLHLRSLINVLRPDLAVVYKPWLSASFIQELEVTGLQLLDAVPEEMATQGNNLLVLRPNRVVMVAGNPHTEKLLSAHGVEVLSFEADELCIKGSGGPTCLCLDLWRRSLRL
;
A
#
# COMPACT_ATOMS: atom_id res chain seq x y z
N MET A 1 -52.95 -42.79 -2.32
CA MET A 1 -52.07 -43.43 -3.32
C MET A 1 -51.58 -42.38 -4.29
N ILE A 2 -50.32 -41.97 -4.17
CA ILE A 2 -49.57 -41.18 -5.16
C ILE A 2 -48.21 -41.89 -5.27
N PRO A 3 -47.70 -42.27 -6.45
CA PRO A 3 -46.60 -43.23 -6.53
C PRO A 3 -45.25 -42.55 -6.26
N GLN A 4 -44.49 -43.09 -5.31
CA GLN A 4 -43.07 -42.79 -5.17
C GLN A 4 -42.29 -43.44 -6.33
N THR A 5 -41.75 -42.63 -7.23
CA THR A 5 -40.67 -43.07 -8.13
C THR A 5 -39.34 -42.57 -7.58
N LYS A 6 -38.67 -43.41 -6.78
CA LYS A 6 -37.26 -43.25 -6.45
C LYS A 6 -36.43 -43.47 -7.71
N ARG A 7 -35.99 -42.40 -8.38
CA ARG A 7 -34.86 -42.49 -9.31
C ARG A 7 -33.57 -42.51 -8.48
N ARG A 8 -32.97 -43.70 -8.35
CA ARG A 8 -31.55 -43.84 -7.98
C ARG A 8 -30.74 -43.11 -9.05
N VAL A 9 -30.12 -42.00 -8.67
CA VAL A 9 -29.04 -41.41 -9.46
C VAL A 9 -27.82 -42.31 -9.26
N THR A 10 -27.56 -43.19 -10.22
CA THR A 10 -26.30 -43.92 -10.31
C THR A 10 -25.19 -42.96 -10.75
N CYS A 11 -23.95 -43.25 -10.33
CA CYS A 11 -22.74 -42.44 -10.41
C CYS A 11 -22.23 -42.14 -11.85
N ASN A 12 -23.09 -41.89 -12.84
CA ASN A 12 -22.68 -41.71 -14.24
C ASN A 12 -23.33 -40.52 -14.98
N THR A 13 -23.90 -39.53 -14.27
CA THR A 13 -24.48 -38.32 -14.86
C THR A 13 -23.78 -37.01 -14.43
N LEU A 14 -22.46 -37.04 -14.24
CA LEU A 14 -21.62 -35.84 -14.00
C LEU A 14 -20.84 -35.38 -15.25
N SER A 15 -21.29 -35.71 -16.46
CA SER A 15 -20.61 -35.34 -17.72
C SER A 15 -21.26 -34.18 -18.50
N LYS A 16 -22.27 -33.50 -17.96
CA LYS A 16 -23.00 -32.40 -18.66
C LYS A 16 -22.63 -30.97 -18.23
N TRP A 17 -21.90 -30.83 -17.13
CA TRP A 17 -21.36 -29.56 -16.66
C TRP A 17 -19.88 -29.79 -16.43
N GLY A 18 -19.04 -29.10 -17.21
CA GLY A 18 -17.63 -29.43 -17.40
C GLY A 18 -16.94 -29.93 -16.15
N SER A 19 -16.45 -31.16 -16.20
CA SER A 19 -15.39 -31.61 -15.30
C SER A 19 -14.24 -30.63 -15.45
N VAL A 20 -14.06 -29.77 -14.45
CA VAL A 20 -12.90 -28.88 -14.39
C VAL A 20 -11.69 -29.78 -14.18
N PHE A 21 -11.04 -30.08 -15.30
CA PHE A 21 -9.79 -30.80 -15.35
C PHE A 21 -8.77 -30.08 -14.45
N TRP A 22 -8.31 -30.78 -13.42
CA TRP A 22 -7.02 -30.53 -12.80
C TRP A 22 -5.97 -30.42 -13.92
N PRO A 23 -5.10 -29.39 -13.97
CA PRO A 23 -3.96 -29.46 -14.88
C PRO A 23 -3.16 -30.71 -14.50
N LYS A 24 -3.05 -31.64 -15.47
CA LYS A 24 -2.31 -32.90 -15.37
C LYS A 24 -1.06 -32.74 -14.53
N LYS A 25 -0.77 -33.74 -13.68
CA LYS A 25 0.50 -34.01 -12.97
C LYS A 25 1.70 -33.38 -13.69
N GLY A 26 1.93 -32.10 -13.44
CA GLY A 26 3.19 -31.44 -13.72
C GLY A 26 4.15 -31.98 -12.67
N ASN A 27 5.37 -32.29 -13.08
CA ASN A 27 6.42 -32.79 -12.20
C ASN A 27 6.59 -31.78 -11.05
N MET A 28 5.97 -32.01 -9.89
CA MET A 28 6.13 -31.17 -8.71
C MET A 28 7.55 -31.42 -8.21
N SER A 29 8.49 -30.67 -8.77
CA SER A 29 9.90 -30.82 -8.45
C SER A 29 10.25 -30.06 -7.18
N THR A 30 10.93 -30.82 -6.32
CA THR A 30 11.96 -30.38 -5.37
C THR A 30 11.53 -29.66 -4.11
N ALA A 31 12.10 -30.15 -3.00
CA ALA A 31 12.18 -29.38 -1.78
C ALA A 31 12.72 -27.97 -2.08
N VAL A 32 12.16 -26.97 -1.41
CA VAL A 32 12.59 -25.58 -1.56
C VAL A 32 13.49 -25.25 -0.39
N ASP A 33 14.73 -24.92 -0.70
CA ASP A 33 15.75 -24.58 0.30
C ASP A 33 15.80 -23.06 0.51
N PHE A 34 15.67 -22.66 1.78
CA PHE A 34 15.75 -21.27 2.23
C PHE A 34 17.06 -20.99 3.00
N GLY A 35 18.01 -21.94 3.01
CA GLY A 35 19.30 -21.88 3.68
C GLY A 35 19.23 -22.39 5.12
N ASP A 36 18.37 -21.80 5.94
CA ASP A 36 18.19 -22.17 7.35
C ASP A 36 17.04 -23.16 7.60
N PHE A 37 16.18 -23.37 6.60
CA PHE A 37 15.14 -24.40 6.61
C PHE A 37 14.77 -24.80 5.17
N VAL A 38 14.06 -25.93 5.04
CA VAL A 38 13.52 -26.42 3.77
C VAL A 38 12.02 -26.63 3.87
N LEU A 39 11.31 -26.40 2.76
CA LEU A 39 9.96 -26.91 2.55
C LEU A 39 10.05 -28.19 1.73
N ARG A 40 9.57 -29.31 2.27
CA ARG A 40 9.60 -30.60 1.57
C ARG A 40 8.38 -31.45 1.90
N ARG A 41 8.20 -32.54 1.16
CA ARG A 41 7.21 -33.56 1.53
C ARG A 41 7.61 -34.22 2.85
N PHE A 42 6.59 -34.62 3.61
CA PHE A 42 6.77 -35.53 4.74
C PHE A 42 7.30 -36.87 4.27
N VAL A 43 8.14 -37.49 5.10
CA VAL A 43 8.61 -38.87 4.96
C VAL A 43 8.37 -39.64 6.24
N ALA A 44 8.27 -40.97 6.18
CA ALA A 44 7.95 -41.80 7.35
C ALA A 44 8.89 -41.59 8.54
N THR A 45 10.16 -41.27 8.29
CA THR A 45 11.17 -41.01 9.33
C THR A 45 10.99 -39.67 10.05
N ASP A 46 10.11 -38.79 9.58
CA ASP A 46 9.81 -37.51 10.24
C ASP A 46 9.03 -37.66 11.54
N ALA A 47 8.38 -38.83 11.75
CA ALA A 47 7.42 -39.05 12.83
C ALA A 47 7.96 -38.63 14.21
N VAL A 48 9.21 -38.96 14.52
CA VAL A 48 9.84 -38.62 15.81
C VAL A 48 9.96 -37.11 15.99
N SER A 49 10.56 -36.41 15.01
CA SER A 49 10.71 -34.95 15.08
C SER A 49 9.38 -34.21 15.01
N LEU A 50 8.40 -34.74 14.27
CA LEU A 50 7.05 -34.19 14.19
C LEU A 50 6.34 -34.31 15.53
N ALA A 51 6.35 -35.48 16.16
CA ALA A 51 5.73 -35.71 17.47
C ALA A 51 6.32 -34.77 18.54
N GLU A 52 7.65 -34.63 18.57
CA GLU A 52 8.33 -33.68 19.47
C GLU A 52 7.91 -32.23 19.20
N ALA A 53 7.95 -31.79 17.93
CA ALA A 53 7.63 -30.42 17.57
C ALA A 53 6.14 -30.07 17.78
N ALA A 54 5.24 -31.02 17.56
CA ALA A 54 3.78 -30.84 17.60
C ALA A 54 3.22 -30.84 19.04
N ASN A 55 3.89 -31.51 19.98
CA ASN A 55 3.39 -31.71 21.34
C ASN A 55 3.64 -30.50 22.27
N ASP A 56 3.26 -29.30 21.82
CA ASP A 56 3.36 -28.07 22.62
C ASP A 56 1.98 -27.38 22.75
N PRO A 57 1.51 -27.07 23.98
CA PRO A 57 0.20 -26.46 24.19
C PRO A 57 0.07 -25.07 23.56
N ARG A 58 1.19 -24.36 23.35
CA ARG A 58 1.23 -23.03 22.71
C ARG A 58 0.94 -23.13 21.20
N ILE A 59 1.16 -24.30 20.60
CA ILE A 59 0.78 -24.61 19.23
C ILE A 59 -0.69 -25.04 19.20
N SER A 60 -1.05 -26.09 19.95
CA SER A 60 -2.38 -26.72 19.87
C SER A 60 -3.52 -25.78 20.27
N GLN A 61 -3.28 -24.80 21.14
CA GLN A 61 -4.27 -23.78 21.51
C GLN A 61 -4.71 -22.90 20.33
N ASN A 62 -3.88 -22.81 19.28
CA ASN A 62 -4.11 -21.97 18.10
C ASN A 62 -4.50 -22.78 16.85
N LEU A 63 -4.69 -24.10 17.00
CA LEU A 63 -5.06 -25.01 15.92
C LEU A 63 -6.46 -25.60 16.16
N ARG A 64 -7.08 -26.10 15.09
CA ARG A 64 -8.37 -26.82 15.16
C ARG A 64 -8.25 -28.08 16.01
N ASP A 65 -9.37 -28.55 16.57
CA ASP A 65 -9.39 -29.75 17.43
C ASP A 65 -9.05 -31.06 16.71
N ARG A 66 -9.04 -31.06 15.36
CA ARG A 66 -8.46 -32.16 14.58
C ARG A 66 -6.95 -32.35 14.81
N PHE A 67 -6.27 -31.34 15.37
CA PHE A 67 -4.89 -31.43 15.80
C PHE A 67 -4.89 -31.89 17.27
N PRO A 68 -4.50 -33.15 17.55
CA PRO A 68 -4.60 -33.71 18.89
C PRO A 68 -3.66 -33.01 19.88
N TYR A 69 -4.05 -33.03 21.16
CA TYR A 69 -3.20 -32.61 22.26
C TYR A 69 -3.56 -33.38 23.55
N PRO A 70 -2.60 -34.01 24.25
CA PRO A 70 -1.19 -34.19 23.87
C PRO A 70 -1.03 -34.88 22.51
N TYR A 71 0.03 -34.52 21.78
CA TYR A 71 0.33 -35.07 20.46
C TYR A 71 1.41 -36.14 20.62
N ASP A 72 1.16 -37.36 20.18
CA ASP A 72 2.11 -38.48 20.34
C ASP A 72 2.71 -38.97 19.01
N ILE A 73 3.49 -40.06 19.09
CA ILE A 73 4.17 -40.62 17.93
C ILE A 73 3.19 -41.34 16.99
N GLN A 74 2.11 -41.90 17.53
CA GLN A 74 1.05 -42.54 16.75
C GLN A 74 0.27 -41.50 15.94
N ASP A 75 -0.02 -40.35 16.54
CA ASP A 75 -0.61 -39.19 15.84
C ASP A 75 0.28 -38.74 14.67
N ALA A 76 1.61 -38.68 14.89
CA ALA A 76 2.57 -38.30 13.85
C ALA A 76 2.58 -39.31 12.69
N HIS A 77 2.60 -40.61 12.98
CA HIS A 77 2.54 -41.66 11.97
C HIS A 77 1.26 -41.58 11.14
N TYR A 78 0.11 -41.45 11.82
CA TYR A 78 -1.18 -41.31 11.16
C TYR A 78 -1.24 -40.07 10.27
N PHE A 79 -0.78 -38.92 10.77
CA PHE A 79 -0.75 -37.68 9.99
C PHE A 79 0.13 -37.80 8.74
N ILE A 80 1.34 -38.36 8.88
CA ILE A 80 2.26 -38.57 7.75
C ILE A 80 1.63 -39.51 6.72
N GLU A 81 1.00 -40.60 7.16
CA GLU A 81 0.31 -41.53 6.25
C GLU A 81 -0.79 -40.82 5.45
N VAL A 82 -1.67 -40.06 6.11
CA VAL A 82 -2.76 -39.32 5.47
C VAL A 82 -2.25 -38.29 4.48
N VAL A 83 -1.22 -37.52 4.84
CA VAL A 83 -0.66 -36.46 3.98
C VAL A 83 0.12 -37.07 2.81
N CYS A 84 0.87 -38.15 3.03
CA CYS A 84 1.60 -38.83 1.95
C CYS A 84 0.65 -39.52 0.95
N ALA A 85 -0.53 -39.96 1.39
CA ALA A 85 -1.55 -40.56 0.52
C ALA A 85 -2.34 -39.51 -0.31
N ASN A 86 -2.33 -38.24 0.08
CA ASN A 86 -3.10 -37.17 -0.58
C ASN A 86 -2.19 -36.24 -1.42
N ASP A 87 -2.14 -36.49 -2.74
CA ASP A 87 -1.37 -35.67 -3.67
C ASP A 87 -2.09 -34.39 -4.14
N SER A 88 -3.40 -34.26 -3.94
CA SER A 88 -4.16 -33.11 -4.42
C SER A 88 -3.99 -31.87 -3.55
N GLU A 89 -3.67 -32.03 -2.27
CA GLU A 89 -3.48 -30.95 -1.30
C GLU A 89 -2.18 -31.13 -0.51
N PRO A 90 -1.01 -30.82 -1.11
CA PRO A 90 0.25 -31.09 -0.47
C PRO A 90 0.39 -30.20 0.77
N ILE A 91 0.34 -30.84 1.93
CA ILE A 91 0.81 -30.27 3.18
C ILE A 91 2.32 -30.53 3.24
N TRP A 92 3.07 -29.46 3.42
CA TRP A 92 4.53 -29.47 3.43
C TRP A 92 5.06 -29.53 4.86
N ALA A 93 6.15 -30.26 5.03
CA ALA A 93 6.98 -30.18 6.22
C ALA A 93 7.85 -28.93 6.11
N ILE A 94 7.88 -28.14 7.18
CA ILE A 94 8.92 -27.14 7.41
C ILE A 94 9.98 -27.87 8.22
N ALA A 95 11.18 -28.05 7.67
CA ALA A 95 12.24 -28.82 8.31
C ALA A 95 13.57 -28.07 8.35
N ASP A 96 14.36 -28.28 9.40
CA ASP A 96 15.74 -27.80 9.51
C ASP A 96 16.69 -28.99 9.79
N ALA A 97 17.94 -28.70 10.19
CA ALA A 97 18.93 -29.73 10.52
C ALA A 97 18.51 -30.66 11.69
N THR A 98 17.50 -30.27 12.48
CA THR A 98 16.97 -31.04 13.62
C THR A 98 15.75 -31.89 13.25
N GLY A 99 15.26 -31.82 12.01
CA GLY A 99 14.08 -32.55 11.53
C GLY A 99 12.90 -31.62 11.28
N VAL A 100 11.68 -32.14 11.41
CA VAL A 100 10.46 -31.34 11.22
C VAL A 100 10.28 -30.35 12.36
N ILE A 101 10.12 -29.09 12.00
CA ILE A 101 9.92 -27.97 12.91
C ILE A 101 8.55 -27.30 12.75
N GLY A 102 7.74 -27.75 11.79
CA GLY A 102 6.41 -27.21 11.56
C GLY A 102 5.77 -27.79 10.31
N SER A 103 4.60 -27.24 9.98
CA SER A 103 3.85 -27.63 8.78
C SER A 103 3.18 -26.43 8.16
N ILE A 104 3.00 -26.46 6.84
CA ILE A 104 2.27 -25.46 6.07
C ILE A 104 1.53 -26.12 4.90
N GLY A 105 0.32 -25.66 4.59
CA GLY A 105 -0.43 -26.17 3.45
C GLY A 105 -1.58 -25.26 3.03
N LEU A 106 -2.09 -25.54 1.83
CA LEU A 106 -3.30 -24.94 1.28
C LEU A 106 -4.37 -26.02 1.16
N HIS A 107 -5.52 -25.80 1.78
CA HIS A 107 -6.72 -26.61 1.63
C HIS A 107 -7.62 -25.95 0.60
N VAL A 108 -7.79 -26.57 -0.56
CA VAL A 108 -8.52 -25.97 -1.68
C VAL A 108 -10.00 -26.23 -1.47
N ASN A 109 -10.81 -25.18 -1.51
CA ASN A 109 -12.25 -25.35 -1.35
C ASN A 109 -12.86 -26.05 -2.57
N GLU A 110 -14.08 -26.56 -2.43
CA GLU A 110 -14.78 -27.28 -3.50
C GLU A 110 -15.85 -26.41 -4.18
N ASP A 111 -16.47 -26.97 -5.22
CA ASP A 111 -17.62 -26.39 -5.94
C ASP A 111 -17.44 -24.91 -6.30
N VAL A 112 -18.36 -24.02 -5.92
CA VAL A 112 -18.33 -22.59 -6.27
C VAL A 112 -17.12 -21.86 -5.67
N HIS A 113 -16.45 -22.47 -4.69
CA HIS A 113 -15.27 -21.91 -4.02
C HIS A 113 -13.94 -22.49 -4.54
N ARG A 114 -13.95 -23.35 -5.57
CA ARG A 114 -12.80 -24.08 -6.15
C ARG A 114 -11.54 -23.29 -6.55
N TYR A 115 -11.60 -21.96 -6.58
CA TYR A 115 -10.44 -21.09 -6.82
C TYR A 115 -9.95 -20.36 -5.57
N SER A 116 -10.47 -20.74 -4.40
CA SER A 116 -10.09 -20.23 -3.09
C SER A 116 -9.49 -21.36 -2.26
N ALA A 117 -8.46 -21.06 -1.49
CA ALA A 117 -7.88 -22.02 -0.55
C ALA A 117 -7.66 -21.41 0.83
N GLU A 118 -7.88 -22.23 1.86
CA GLU A 118 -7.50 -21.89 3.22
C GLU A 118 -6.04 -22.26 3.47
N LEU A 119 -5.26 -21.28 3.94
CA LEU A 119 -3.89 -21.44 4.38
C LEU A 119 -3.87 -21.84 5.86
N GLY A 120 -3.19 -22.95 6.16
CA GLY A 120 -2.90 -23.39 7.52
C GLY A 120 -1.39 -23.58 7.71
N TYR A 121 -0.86 -23.14 8.85
CA TYR A 121 0.53 -23.38 9.22
C TYR A 121 0.75 -23.35 10.72
N TRP A 122 1.83 -23.99 11.17
CA TRP A 122 2.35 -23.88 12.53
C TRP A 122 3.87 -24.14 12.55
N LEU A 123 4.53 -23.68 13.61
CA LEU A 123 5.96 -23.83 13.82
C LEU A 123 6.23 -24.07 15.31
N LYS A 124 7.25 -24.85 15.66
CA LYS A 124 7.68 -25.05 17.05
C LYS A 124 8.14 -23.73 17.70
N PRO A 125 7.85 -23.49 19.00
CA PRO A 125 8.05 -22.17 19.62
C PRO A 125 9.48 -21.63 19.66
N ASP A 126 10.49 -22.49 19.79
CA ASP A 126 11.91 -22.12 19.78
C ASP A 126 12.42 -21.66 18.39
N ARG A 127 11.58 -21.73 17.35
CA ARG A 127 11.82 -21.20 16.01
C ARG A 127 10.98 -19.95 15.69
N TRP A 128 10.13 -19.48 16.61
CA TRP A 128 9.36 -18.24 16.43
C TRP A 128 10.27 -17.00 16.37
N GLY A 129 9.75 -15.92 15.76
CA GLY A 129 10.48 -14.65 15.66
C GLY A 129 11.61 -14.60 14.62
N ARG A 130 11.92 -15.72 13.95
CA ARG A 130 13.03 -15.83 12.97
C ARG A 130 12.61 -15.63 11.50
N GLY A 131 11.36 -15.21 11.25
CA GLY A 131 10.85 -14.99 9.89
C GLY A 131 10.60 -16.25 9.04
N ILE A 132 10.78 -17.46 9.59
CA ILE A 132 10.56 -18.74 8.89
C ILE A 132 9.12 -18.84 8.35
N ALA A 133 8.12 -18.63 9.22
CA ALA A 133 6.71 -18.67 8.82
C ALA A 133 6.39 -17.63 7.73
N THR A 134 6.92 -16.41 7.82
CA THR A 134 6.73 -15.36 6.81
C THR A 134 7.26 -15.78 5.44
N ARG A 135 8.48 -16.34 5.38
CA ARG A 135 9.06 -16.83 4.12
C ARG A 135 8.28 -18.03 3.55
N ALA A 136 7.91 -18.99 4.41
CA ALA A 136 7.12 -20.15 4.01
C ALA A 136 5.73 -19.77 3.48
N VAL A 137 5.02 -18.88 4.19
CA VAL A 137 3.68 -18.40 3.79
C VAL A 137 3.73 -17.66 2.46
N ARG A 138 4.72 -16.78 2.25
CA ARG A 138 4.91 -16.09 0.97
C ARG A 138 5.06 -17.07 -0.18
N HIS A 139 5.96 -18.04 -0.04
CA HIS A 139 6.24 -19.02 -1.07
C HIS A 139 5.04 -19.93 -1.39
N ILE A 140 4.37 -20.48 -0.36
CA ILE A 140 3.20 -21.34 -0.57
C ILE A 140 2.04 -20.57 -1.20
N THR A 141 1.87 -19.29 -0.85
CA THR A 141 0.87 -18.41 -1.47
C THR A 141 1.19 -18.16 -2.95
N GLU A 142 2.46 -17.89 -3.27
CA GLU A 142 2.94 -17.73 -4.64
C GLU A 142 2.66 -18.97 -5.49
N MET A 143 3.07 -20.15 -5.01
CA MET A 143 2.80 -21.44 -5.64
C MET A 143 1.30 -21.65 -5.87
N GLY A 144 0.47 -21.30 -4.88
CA GLY A 144 -0.99 -21.35 -4.99
C GLY A 144 -1.54 -20.55 -6.18
N PHE A 145 -1.03 -19.33 -6.40
CA PHE A 145 -1.47 -18.47 -7.49
C PHE A 145 -0.87 -18.83 -8.85
N GLN A 146 0.42 -19.14 -8.90
CA GLN A 146 1.17 -19.36 -10.13
C GLN A 146 0.98 -20.77 -10.68
N GLU A 147 1.10 -21.78 -9.82
CA GLU A 147 1.09 -23.19 -10.25
C GLU A 147 -0.30 -23.82 -10.14
N ARG A 148 -1.07 -23.43 -9.11
CA ARG A 148 -2.40 -24.03 -8.83
C ARG A 148 -3.58 -23.23 -9.34
N GLY A 149 -3.33 -22.09 -9.97
CA GLY A 149 -4.37 -21.27 -10.59
C GLY A 149 -5.40 -20.68 -9.61
N LEU A 150 -5.09 -20.66 -8.31
CA LEU A 150 -5.95 -20.03 -7.31
C LEU A 150 -6.15 -18.54 -7.64
N ARG A 151 -7.29 -18.02 -7.24
CA ARG A 151 -7.61 -16.58 -7.30
C ARG A 151 -7.55 -15.93 -5.94
N ARG A 152 -7.68 -16.73 -4.87
CA ARG A 152 -7.73 -16.27 -3.49
C ARG A 152 -7.09 -17.29 -2.54
N VAL A 153 -6.33 -16.78 -1.58
CA VAL A 153 -5.84 -17.54 -0.42
C VAL A 153 -6.27 -16.79 0.82
N TYR A 154 -6.82 -17.48 1.82
CA TYR A 154 -7.27 -16.86 3.07
C TYR A 154 -6.82 -17.67 4.29
N ALA A 155 -6.79 -17.04 5.45
CA ALA A 155 -6.52 -17.69 6.73
C ALA A 155 -7.48 -17.14 7.80
N MET A 156 -7.99 -18.04 8.64
CA MET A 156 -8.78 -17.70 9.82
C MET A 156 -7.91 -17.79 11.06
N VAL A 157 -7.66 -16.65 11.71
CA VAL A 157 -6.78 -16.56 12.87
C VAL A 157 -7.60 -16.31 14.12
N TYR A 158 -7.41 -17.11 15.18
CA TYR A 158 -8.08 -16.87 16.45
C TYR A 158 -7.64 -15.52 17.03
N GLU A 159 -8.54 -14.76 17.64
CA GLU A 159 -8.25 -13.43 18.18
C GLU A 159 -7.06 -13.40 19.15
N THR A 160 -6.81 -14.53 19.83
CA THR A 160 -5.73 -14.73 20.79
C THR A 160 -4.35 -14.94 20.15
N ASN A 161 -4.23 -14.96 18.82
CA ASN A 161 -2.99 -15.23 18.09
C ASN A 161 -2.49 -14.03 17.23
N PRO A 162 -2.09 -12.90 17.85
CA PRO A 162 -1.56 -11.75 17.12
C PRO A 162 -0.24 -12.04 16.40
N ALA A 163 0.49 -13.09 16.78
CA ALA A 163 1.73 -13.48 16.10
C ALA A 163 1.46 -13.99 14.68
N SER A 164 0.43 -14.81 14.49
CA SER A 164 0.00 -15.28 13.16
C SER A 164 -0.53 -14.13 12.29
N MET A 165 -1.28 -13.19 12.90
CA MET A 165 -1.75 -11.98 12.20
C MET A 165 -0.59 -11.18 11.61
N ARG A 166 0.45 -10.90 12.42
CA ARG A 166 1.67 -10.21 11.96
C ARG A 166 2.40 -10.94 10.84
N VAL A 167 2.39 -12.27 10.83
CA VAL A 167 2.99 -13.05 9.73
C VAL A 167 2.23 -12.78 8.43
N LEU A 168 0.90 -12.83 8.47
CA LEU A 168 0.04 -12.60 7.31
C LEU A 168 0.17 -11.16 6.79
N GLU A 169 0.15 -10.17 7.68
CA GLU A 169 0.33 -8.75 7.35
C GLU A 169 1.69 -8.50 6.67
N LYS A 170 2.78 -9.07 7.18
CA LYS A 170 4.13 -8.96 6.58
C LYS A 170 4.23 -9.59 5.19
N VAL A 171 3.41 -10.60 4.90
CA VAL A 171 3.36 -11.20 3.55
C VAL A 171 2.48 -10.37 2.61
N GLY A 172 1.64 -9.48 3.14
CA GLY A 172 0.77 -8.58 2.39
C GLY A 172 -0.70 -8.99 2.38
N PHE A 173 -1.11 -9.95 3.21
CA PHE A 173 -2.53 -10.27 3.40
C PHE A 173 -3.26 -9.10 4.04
N LEU A 174 -4.51 -8.88 3.64
CA LEU A 174 -5.38 -7.88 4.22
C LEU A 174 -6.31 -8.50 5.26
N ARG A 175 -6.54 -7.79 6.36
CA ARG A 175 -7.59 -8.10 7.31
C ARG A 175 -8.94 -7.68 6.72
N GLU A 176 -9.77 -8.64 6.34
CA GLU A 176 -11.06 -8.37 5.72
C GLU A 176 -12.22 -8.32 6.72
N GLY A 177 -12.07 -8.94 7.89
CA GLY A 177 -13.13 -8.92 8.90
C GLY A 177 -12.85 -9.66 10.19
N VAL A 178 -13.78 -9.54 11.13
CA VAL A 178 -13.82 -10.32 12.38
C VAL A 178 -15.13 -11.09 12.44
N MET A 179 -15.04 -12.41 12.46
CA MET A 179 -16.17 -13.30 12.66
C MET A 179 -16.37 -13.46 14.17
N ARG A 180 -17.43 -12.81 14.67
CA ARG A 180 -17.77 -12.84 16.10
C ARG A 180 -18.24 -14.23 16.52
N SER A 181 -17.78 -14.71 17.68
CA SER A 181 -18.24 -15.99 18.24
C SER A 181 -18.15 -17.16 17.25
N HIS A 182 -17.08 -17.20 16.46
CA HIS A 182 -16.98 -18.08 15.29
C HIS A 182 -16.40 -19.45 15.62
N VAL A 183 -15.51 -19.53 16.62
CA VAL A 183 -14.77 -20.76 16.93
C VAL A 183 -14.87 -21.08 18.40
N THR A 184 -15.10 -22.35 18.72
CA THR A 184 -15.00 -22.85 20.10
C THR A 184 -13.65 -23.55 20.25
N LYS A 185 -12.83 -23.12 21.20
CA LYS A 185 -11.56 -23.77 21.53
C LYS A 185 -11.44 -23.93 23.04
N ARG A 186 -11.16 -25.15 23.50
CA ARG A 186 -11.06 -25.49 24.94
C ARG A 186 -12.27 -25.01 25.76
N GLY A 187 -13.47 -25.13 25.19
CA GLY A 187 -14.72 -24.71 25.82
C GLY A 187 -14.96 -23.19 25.84
N GLN A 188 -14.06 -22.39 25.27
CA GLN A 188 -14.23 -20.95 25.13
C GLN A 188 -14.65 -20.59 23.71
N LEU A 189 -15.65 -19.72 23.60
CA LEU A 189 -16.08 -19.14 22.34
C LEU A 189 -15.19 -17.93 22.02
N LEU A 190 -14.57 -17.92 20.85
CA LEU A 190 -13.61 -16.90 20.43
C LEU A 190 -14.03 -16.29 19.09
N ASP A 191 -13.59 -15.06 18.88
CA ASP A 191 -13.63 -14.42 17.58
C ASP A 191 -12.53 -14.98 16.67
N ALA A 192 -12.80 -14.94 15.36
CA ALA A 192 -11.82 -15.32 14.34
C ALA A 192 -11.62 -14.18 13.34
N VAL A 193 -10.38 -13.77 13.14
CA VAL A 193 -9.98 -12.69 12.24
C VAL A 193 -9.66 -13.28 10.87
N LEU A 194 -10.40 -12.84 9.85
CA LEU A 194 -10.24 -13.26 8.47
C LEU A 194 -9.16 -12.40 7.80
N TYR A 195 -8.11 -13.07 7.32
CA TYR A 195 -7.11 -12.48 6.44
C TYR A 195 -7.19 -13.10 5.06
N ALA A 196 -7.01 -12.31 4.02
CA ALA A 196 -6.98 -12.84 2.65
C ALA A 196 -6.01 -12.10 1.73
N MET A 197 -5.60 -12.82 0.68
CA MET A 197 -4.86 -12.30 -0.43
C MET A 197 -5.48 -12.77 -1.74
N THR A 198 -5.58 -11.86 -2.70
CA THR A 198 -6.02 -12.15 -4.07
C THR A 198 -4.82 -12.28 -5.00
N ARG A 199 -5.00 -13.00 -6.10
CA ARG A 199 -3.96 -13.13 -7.12
C ARG A 199 -3.53 -11.79 -7.71
N SER A 200 -4.47 -10.85 -7.88
CA SER A 200 -4.16 -9.50 -8.38
C SER A 200 -3.23 -8.75 -7.43
N ARG A 201 -3.55 -8.75 -6.14
CA ARG A 201 -2.73 -8.12 -5.10
C ARG A 201 -1.34 -8.75 -4.99
N PHE A 202 -1.25 -10.07 -5.04
CA PHE A 202 0.03 -10.76 -5.03
C PHE A 202 0.88 -10.41 -6.27
N GLY A 203 0.24 -10.35 -7.44
CA GLY A 203 0.88 -9.92 -8.69
C GLY A 203 1.38 -8.48 -8.62
N PHE A 204 0.61 -7.57 -8.03
CA PHE A 204 1.02 -6.19 -7.77
C PHE A 204 2.27 -6.13 -6.87
N LEU A 205 2.24 -6.79 -5.71
CA LEU A 205 3.39 -6.83 -4.78
C LEU A 205 4.65 -7.44 -5.42
N SER A 206 4.47 -8.46 -6.25
CA SER A 206 5.58 -9.15 -6.93
C SER A 206 6.14 -8.32 -8.10
N ALA A 207 5.28 -7.62 -8.85
CA ALA A 207 5.68 -6.68 -9.89
C ALA A 207 6.43 -5.47 -9.31
N SER A 208 5.95 -4.92 -8.18
CA SER A 208 6.66 -3.86 -7.47
C SER A 208 8.02 -4.32 -6.96
N SER A 209 8.14 -5.55 -6.43
CA SER A 209 9.42 -6.10 -5.96
C SER A 209 10.41 -6.44 -7.08
N SER A 210 9.92 -6.94 -8.23
CA SER A 210 10.75 -7.29 -9.40
C SER A 210 11.14 -6.09 -10.26
N MET A 211 10.33 -5.03 -10.30
CA MET A 211 10.73 -3.73 -10.86
C MET A 211 11.80 -3.04 -10.01
N VAL A 212 11.76 -3.24 -8.69
CA VAL A 212 12.77 -2.75 -7.74
C VAL A 212 14.07 -3.59 -7.78
N SER A 213 14.00 -4.88 -8.13
CA SER A 213 15.19 -5.76 -8.16
C SER A 213 15.93 -5.81 -9.51
N SER A 214 15.25 -5.54 -10.62
CA SER A 214 15.84 -5.59 -11.97
C SER A 214 16.56 -4.30 -12.40
N ALA A 215 16.32 -3.20 -11.71
CA ALA A 215 17.12 -1.98 -11.79
C ALA A 215 17.41 -1.57 -10.35
N GLY A 216 18.68 -1.61 -9.90
CA GLY A 216 19.05 -1.22 -8.54
C GLY A 216 18.30 0.04 -8.11
N ALA A 217 17.31 -0.13 -7.22
CA ALA A 217 16.25 0.85 -7.06
C ALA A 217 16.82 2.19 -6.63
N SER A 218 16.62 3.19 -7.49
CA SER A 218 16.99 4.57 -7.22
C SER A 218 15.78 5.25 -6.59
N TRP A 219 15.97 5.78 -5.38
CA TRP A 219 14.96 6.53 -4.63
C TRP A 219 15.41 7.98 -4.47
N GLY A 220 14.46 8.86 -4.18
CA GLY A 220 14.73 10.22 -3.77
C GLY A 220 14.59 11.26 -4.88
N MET A 221 14.67 12.52 -4.46
CA MET A 221 14.62 13.68 -5.32
C MET A 221 15.43 14.83 -4.73
N THR A 222 15.92 15.72 -5.58
CA THR A 222 16.58 16.98 -5.18
C THR A 222 15.77 18.22 -5.59
N ASN A 223 14.74 18.04 -6.40
CA ASN A 223 13.86 19.09 -6.90
C ASN A 223 12.54 18.47 -7.41
N THR A 224 11.55 19.30 -7.67
CA THR A 224 10.23 18.89 -8.18
C THR A 224 10.11 18.95 -9.71
N ILE A 225 11.18 19.30 -10.43
CA ILE A 225 11.13 19.55 -11.88
C ILE A 225 11.78 18.46 -12.73
N ASP A 226 12.72 17.72 -12.16
CA ASP A 226 13.40 16.59 -12.81
C ASP A 226 12.42 15.51 -13.25
N LEU A 227 12.84 14.65 -14.16
CA LEU A 227 11.97 13.62 -14.73
C LEU A 227 11.38 12.71 -13.66
N LEU A 228 10.07 12.77 -13.48
CA LEU A 228 9.31 11.90 -12.60
C LEU A 228 9.39 10.47 -13.13
N ARG A 229 9.96 9.58 -12.31
CA ARG A 229 10.16 8.18 -12.68
C ARG A 229 9.33 7.23 -11.87
N THR A 230 9.19 7.50 -10.58
CA THR A 230 8.37 6.66 -9.70
C THR A 230 7.56 7.56 -8.79
N VAL A 231 6.27 7.26 -8.68
CA VAL A 231 5.33 7.97 -7.83
C VAL A 231 4.47 6.98 -7.07
N MET A 232 4.09 7.33 -5.85
CA MET A 232 3.07 6.64 -5.09
C MET A 232 1.76 7.46 -5.15
N VAL A 233 0.67 6.78 -5.46
CA VAL A 233 -0.69 7.33 -5.49
C VAL A 233 -1.59 6.48 -4.61
N HIS A 234 -2.73 7.01 -4.17
CA HIS A 234 -3.67 6.28 -3.34
C HIS A 234 -5.08 6.41 -3.93
N PRO A 235 -5.84 5.30 -4.07
CA PRO A 235 -7.17 5.37 -4.64
C PRO A 235 -8.13 6.10 -3.69
N PRO A 236 -9.16 6.76 -4.22
CA PRO A 236 -10.21 7.37 -3.42
C PRO A 236 -11.01 6.26 -2.67
N GLN A 237 -11.41 6.50 -1.41
CA GLN A 237 -11.94 5.47 -0.49
C GLN A 237 -13.38 5.71 0.02
N GLU A 238 -14.15 6.50 -0.70
CA GLU A 238 -15.47 7.01 -0.28
C GLU A 238 -16.50 5.91 -0.04
N THR A 239 -16.36 4.75 -0.70
CA THR A 239 -17.27 3.59 -0.53
C THR A 239 -17.24 3.00 0.89
N LEU A 240 -16.29 3.43 1.72
CA LEU A 240 -16.07 2.94 3.08
C LEU A 240 -16.62 3.87 4.17
N LEU A 241 -17.35 4.92 3.81
CA LEU A 241 -17.85 5.93 4.74
C LEU A 241 -19.39 5.88 4.89
N PRO A 242 -19.93 5.71 6.11
CA PRO A 242 -21.36 5.82 6.35
C PRO A 242 -21.81 7.28 6.60
N GLY A 243 -22.81 7.76 5.86
CA GLY A 243 -23.59 8.98 6.19
C GLY A 243 -23.12 10.30 5.55
N ASP A 244 -23.65 11.43 6.05
CA ASP A 244 -23.32 12.79 5.59
C ASP A 244 -21.91 13.22 6.05
N ILE A 245 -20.94 13.03 5.16
CA ILE A 245 -19.51 13.27 5.38
C ILE A 245 -19.00 14.70 5.03
N PRO A 246 -19.61 15.53 4.15
CA PRO A 246 -18.86 16.63 3.52
C PRO A 246 -18.28 17.68 4.48
N ALA A 247 -19.08 18.17 5.41
CA ALA A 247 -18.72 19.33 6.23
C ALA A 247 -17.52 19.08 7.16
N ARG A 248 -17.38 17.85 7.70
CA ARG A 248 -16.32 17.53 8.67
C ARG A 248 -14.93 17.45 8.03
N TRP A 249 -14.89 17.34 6.71
CA TRP A 249 -13.66 17.27 5.93
C TRP A 249 -13.37 18.56 5.15
N GLY A 250 -14.29 19.54 5.19
CA GLY A 250 -14.20 20.78 4.42
C GLY A 250 -14.70 20.65 2.98
N TYR A 251 -15.49 19.62 2.69
CA TYR A 251 -16.09 19.39 1.37
C TYR A 251 -17.47 20.05 1.35
N GLU A 252 -17.79 20.72 0.25
CA GLU A 252 -19.12 21.32 0.06
C GLU A 252 -20.17 20.25 -0.29
N GLU A 253 -19.74 19.19 -0.98
CA GLU A 253 -20.60 18.13 -1.50
C GLU A 253 -19.95 16.75 -1.38
N ASN A 254 -20.77 15.69 -1.42
CA ASN A 254 -20.26 14.33 -1.52
C ASN A 254 -19.63 14.09 -2.90
N ARG A 255 -18.54 13.32 -2.92
CA ARG A 255 -17.97 12.82 -4.18
C ARG A 255 -18.83 11.69 -4.75
N ASP A 256 -18.99 11.67 -6.07
CA ASP A 256 -19.45 10.49 -6.81
C ASP A 256 -18.29 9.48 -6.87
N SER A 257 -18.35 8.43 -6.04
CA SER A 257 -17.24 7.47 -5.90
C SER A 257 -16.91 6.71 -7.20
N PRO A 258 -17.91 6.17 -7.95
CA PRO A 258 -17.63 5.58 -9.27
C PRO A 258 -16.90 6.53 -10.22
N ARG A 259 -17.31 7.81 -10.27
CA ARG A 259 -16.66 8.82 -11.11
C ARG A 259 -15.26 9.18 -10.59
N ALA A 260 -15.09 9.35 -9.28
CA ALA A 260 -13.78 9.61 -8.67
C ALA A 260 -12.78 8.49 -8.96
N LEU A 261 -13.21 7.22 -8.89
CA LEU A 261 -12.38 6.07 -9.21
C LEU A 261 -12.01 6.03 -10.70
N ALA A 262 -12.96 6.35 -11.59
CA ALA A 262 -12.68 6.45 -13.03
C ALA A 262 -11.68 7.58 -13.34
N GLN A 263 -11.78 8.71 -12.65
CA GLN A 263 -10.82 9.83 -12.76
C GLN A 263 -9.44 9.45 -12.23
N PHE A 264 -9.38 8.73 -11.11
CA PHE A 264 -8.14 8.19 -10.56
C PHE A 264 -7.46 7.22 -11.54
N ASP A 265 -8.22 6.28 -12.13
CA ASP A 265 -7.68 5.35 -13.14
C ASP A 265 -7.19 6.09 -14.38
N ARG A 266 -7.90 7.13 -14.82
CA ARG A 266 -7.48 7.97 -15.94
C ARG A 266 -6.19 8.72 -15.64
N PHE A 267 -6.07 9.27 -14.43
CA PHE A 267 -4.85 9.94 -13.97
C PHE A 267 -3.67 8.97 -13.93
N ARG A 268 -3.84 7.77 -13.37
CA ARG A 268 -2.80 6.73 -13.37
C ARG A 268 -2.35 6.38 -14.79
N GLN A 269 -3.27 6.12 -15.70
CA GLN A 269 -2.97 5.82 -17.10
C GLN A 269 -2.22 6.96 -17.79
N LEU A 270 -2.55 8.22 -17.47
CA LEU A 270 -1.87 9.39 -18.00
C LEU A 270 -0.39 9.41 -17.57
N LEU A 271 -0.10 9.19 -16.28
CA LEU A 271 1.26 9.14 -15.76
C LEU A 271 2.07 7.97 -16.37
N GLU A 272 1.45 6.80 -16.48
CA GLU A 272 2.05 5.62 -17.11
C GLU A 272 2.38 5.87 -18.59
N SER A 273 1.51 6.56 -19.32
CA SER A 273 1.73 6.92 -20.73
C SER A 273 2.94 7.86 -20.93
N GLU A 274 3.29 8.63 -19.89
CA GLU A 274 4.47 9.49 -19.87
C GLU A 274 5.72 8.77 -19.34
N GLY A 275 5.64 7.44 -19.13
CA GLY A 275 6.75 6.60 -18.69
C GLY A 275 7.07 6.71 -17.20
N THR A 276 6.10 7.15 -16.39
CA THR A 276 6.19 7.12 -14.92
C THR A 276 5.75 5.75 -14.40
N ASN A 277 6.53 5.16 -13.51
CA ASN A 277 6.14 3.99 -12.74
C ASN A 277 5.20 4.41 -11.61
N VAL A 278 3.95 3.95 -11.65
CA VAL A 278 2.93 4.32 -10.66
C VAL A 278 2.73 3.18 -9.67
N ILE A 279 3.04 3.46 -8.40
CA ILE A 279 2.81 2.55 -7.28
C ILE A 279 1.52 2.96 -6.58
N VAL A 280 0.57 2.04 -6.49
CA VAL A 280 -0.69 2.26 -5.78
C VAL A 280 -0.56 1.82 -4.32
N ASN A 281 -0.77 2.76 -3.40
CA ASN A 281 -0.94 2.48 -1.98
C ASN A 281 -2.39 2.01 -1.75
N GLU A 282 -2.59 0.70 -1.69
CA GLU A 282 -3.92 0.10 -1.46
C GLU A 282 -4.32 0.01 0.03
N ALA A 283 -3.62 0.72 0.91
CA ALA A 283 -3.92 0.71 2.34
C ALA A 283 -5.35 1.24 2.58
N VAL A 284 -6.15 0.53 3.35
CA VAL A 284 -7.50 1.01 3.72
C VAL A 284 -7.38 1.92 4.93
N VAL A 285 -7.66 3.21 4.72
CA VAL A 285 -7.62 4.28 5.73
C VAL A 285 -9.06 4.61 6.10
N ALA A 286 -9.67 3.73 6.91
CA ALA A 286 -11.08 3.82 7.24
C ALA A 286 -11.44 5.20 7.81
N GLY A 287 -12.50 5.81 7.27
CA GLY A 287 -12.96 7.11 7.76
C GLY A 287 -12.37 8.33 7.06
N ASP A 288 -11.43 8.16 6.11
CA ASP A 288 -10.58 9.25 5.60
C ASP A 288 -10.81 9.57 4.12
N LEU A 289 -11.36 10.77 3.86
CA LEU A 289 -11.58 11.28 2.49
C LEU A 289 -10.32 11.85 1.83
N ASP A 290 -9.36 12.31 2.64
CA ASP A 290 -8.16 13.00 2.18
C ASP A 290 -6.99 12.02 1.95
N ALA A 291 -7.16 10.74 2.28
CA ALA A 291 -6.17 9.68 2.03
C ALA A 291 -5.75 9.58 0.54
N VAL A 292 -6.57 10.07 -0.39
CA VAL A 292 -6.23 10.19 -1.82
C VAL A 292 -5.06 11.17 -2.07
N TYR A 293 -4.87 12.17 -1.20
CA TYR A 293 -3.82 13.18 -1.29
C TYR A 293 -2.50 12.69 -0.69
N GLN A 294 -1.93 11.69 -1.36
CA GLN A 294 -0.78 10.92 -0.91
C GLN A 294 0.47 11.77 -0.60
N CYS A 295 0.60 12.96 -1.20
CA CYS A 295 1.78 13.82 -0.99
C CYS A 295 1.90 14.36 0.44
N ASP A 296 0.83 14.38 1.21
CA ASP A 296 0.84 15.13 2.48
C ASP A 296 1.46 14.35 3.63
N SER A 297 1.47 13.03 3.55
CA SER A 297 1.87 12.13 4.65
C SER A 297 3.39 11.93 4.76
N ALA A 298 4.15 12.25 3.71
CA ALA A 298 5.60 12.14 3.67
C ALA A 298 6.20 13.03 2.58
N VAL A 299 7.52 13.22 2.59
CA VAL A 299 8.27 13.79 1.46
C VAL A 299 9.52 12.97 1.18
N MET A 300 9.92 12.87 -0.09
CA MET A 300 11.23 12.32 -0.43
C MET A 300 12.32 13.39 -0.43
N THR A 301 13.50 12.96 -0.02
CA THR A 301 14.76 13.71 -0.06
C THR A 301 15.78 12.92 -0.90
N PRO A 302 16.98 13.46 -1.18
CA PRO A 302 18.03 12.70 -1.86
C PRO A 302 18.51 11.48 -1.07
N HIS A 303 18.17 11.40 0.22
CA HIS A 303 18.66 10.38 1.15
C HIS A 303 17.58 9.39 1.58
N GLY A 304 16.32 9.61 1.17
CA GLY A 304 15.16 8.80 1.56
C GLY A 304 13.98 9.65 2.01
N ALA A 305 12.95 9.00 2.56
CA ALA A 305 11.71 9.65 2.97
C ALA A 305 11.80 10.27 4.37
N VAL A 306 11.07 11.36 4.57
CA VAL A 306 10.68 11.84 5.90
C VAL A 306 9.17 11.67 6.04
N VAL A 307 8.74 10.96 7.08
CA VAL A 307 7.32 10.70 7.37
C VAL A 307 6.81 11.75 8.34
N PHE A 308 5.59 12.26 8.15
CA PHE A 308 5.09 13.40 8.92
C PHE A 308 4.09 13.04 10.01
N ASN A 309 4.07 13.85 11.08
CA ASN A 309 2.96 13.91 12.01
C ASN A 309 1.95 14.96 11.50
N MET A 310 0.83 14.50 10.96
CA MET A 310 -0.13 15.36 10.25
C MET A 310 -0.77 16.42 11.17
N GLY A 311 -0.91 17.64 10.64
CA GLY A 311 -1.55 18.77 11.32
C GLY A 311 -3.06 18.60 11.43
N LYS A 312 -3.72 18.15 10.36
CA LYS A 312 -5.15 17.79 10.40
C LYS A 312 -5.33 16.47 11.15
N VAL A 313 -5.86 16.53 12.37
CA VAL A 313 -5.96 15.38 13.30
C VAL A 313 -6.58 14.12 12.66
N PRO A 314 -7.70 14.20 11.89
CA PRO A 314 -8.27 13.04 11.21
C PRO A 314 -7.30 12.29 10.26
N ARG A 315 -6.33 12.99 9.66
CA ARG A 315 -5.40 12.48 8.65
C ARG A 315 -4.17 11.77 9.23
N ARG A 316 -3.97 11.82 10.56
CA ARG A 316 -2.73 11.30 11.19
C ARG A 316 -2.47 9.82 10.94
N GLN A 317 -3.52 9.04 10.70
CA GLN A 317 -3.39 7.63 10.36
C GLN A 317 -2.74 7.40 8.99
N GLU A 318 -2.83 8.34 8.04
CA GLU A 318 -2.24 8.23 6.69
C GLU A 318 -0.73 7.98 6.77
N ALA A 319 -0.02 8.69 7.65
CA ALA A 319 1.44 8.59 7.80
C ALA A 319 1.93 7.17 8.12
N ALA A 320 1.21 6.43 8.97
CA ALA A 320 1.56 5.05 9.30
C ALA A 320 1.38 4.12 8.09
N HIS A 321 0.32 4.32 7.31
CA HIS A 321 0.07 3.54 6.09
C HIS A 321 1.11 3.83 5.01
N THR A 322 1.43 5.11 4.80
CA THR A 322 2.50 5.53 3.88
C THR A 322 3.85 4.96 4.29
N ARG A 323 4.22 5.02 5.58
CA ARG A 323 5.44 4.39 6.11
C ARG A 323 5.49 2.90 5.77
N ASN A 324 4.43 2.15 6.07
CA ASN A 324 4.39 0.71 5.79
C ASN A 324 4.58 0.42 4.29
N CYS A 325 3.98 1.23 3.42
CA CYS A 325 4.15 1.10 1.99
C CYS A 325 5.60 1.38 1.57
N LEU A 326 6.19 2.48 2.02
CA LEU A 326 7.58 2.85 1.76
C LEU A 326 8.57 1.77 2.21
N GLU A 327 8.41 1.23 3.42
CA GLU A 327 9.25 0.16 3.97
C GLU A 327 9.10 -1.13 3.16
N SER A 328 7.89 -1.46 2.69
CA SER A 328 7.65 -2.62 1.82
C SER A 328 8.36 -2.51 0.45
N LEU A 329 8.63 -1.29 0.01
CA LEU A 329 9.38 -0.98 -1.21
C LEU A 329 10.89 -0.86 -0.95
N ALA A 330 11.33 -1.04 0.29
CA ALA A 330 12.71 -0.79 0.72
C ALA A 330 13.17 0.66 0.46
N VAL A 331 12.25 1.63 0.54
CA VAL A 331 12.60 3.05 0.52
C VAL A 331 13.23 3.40 1.88
N PRO A 332 14.44 4.01 1.92
CA PRO A 332 15.04 4.43 3.18
C PRO A 332 14.19 5.49 3.89
N ILE A 333 13.97 5.35 5.19
CA ILE A 333 13.36 6.39 6.02
C ILE A 333 14.48 7.15 6.74
N VAL A 334 14.64 8.43 6.41
CA VAL A 334 15.69 9.32 6.96
C VAL A 334 15.27 9.90 8.29
N GLY A 335 13.96 10.06 8.51
CA GLY A 335 13.45 10.56 9.77
C GLY A 335 11.93 10.63 9.79
N GLU A 336 11.43 11.11 10.92
CA GLU A 336 10.02 11.40 11.12
C GLU A 336 9.85 12.68 11.91
N ILE A 337 8.74 13.38 11.65
CA ILE A 337 8.29 14.50 12.47
C ILE A 337 7.41 13.95 13.57
N THR A 338 7.66 14.36 14.81
CA THR A 338 6.99 13.85 16.00
C THR A 338 6.35 14.99 16.80
N ALA A 339 5.31 14.66 17.56
CA ALA A 339 4.63 15.63 18.41
C ALA A 339 5.63 16.30 19.40
N PRO A 340 5.54 17.62 19.61
CA PRO A 340 4.44 18.51 19.21
C PRO A 340 4.57 19.10 17.79
N GLY A 341 5.60 18.71 17.03
CA GLY A 341 5.79 19.12 15.65
C GLY A 341 4.72 18.55 14.73
N THR A 342 4.19 19.36 13.82
CA THR A 342 3.30 18.92 12.74
C THR A 342 3.81 19.40 11.40
N MET A 343 3.66 18.57 10.38
CA MET A 343 3.99 18.88 8.99
C MET A 343 3.05 18.16 8.03
N GLU A 344 2.83 18.75 6.86
CA GLU A 344 2.20 18.09 5.71
C GLU A 344 3.02 18.38 4.44
N GLY A 345 3.20 17.38 3.58
CA GLY A 345 4.07 17.48 2.41
C GLY A 345 3.64 18.50 1.35
N GLY A 346 2.36 18.89 1.31
CA GLY A 346 1.89 20.03 0.54
C GLY A 346 2.61 21.35 0.88
N ASP A 347 3.18 21.49 2.07
CA ASP A 347 3.94 22.68 2.47
C ASP A 347 5.40 22.65 2.03
N VAL A 348 5.92 21.50 1.58
CA VAL A 348 7.34 21.31 1.26
C VAL A 348 7.58 21.50 -0.23
N ILE A 349 8.39 22.50 -0.58
CA ILE A 349 8.72 22.82 -1.98
C ILE A 349 10.23 22.89 -2.15
N TRP A 350 10.76 22.05 -3.03
CA TRP A 350 12.14 22.13 -3.45
C TRP A 350 12.33 23.24 -4.48
N LEU A 351 13.01 24.31 -4.08
CA LEU A 351 13.39 25.39 -4.99
C LEU A 351 14.74 25.09 -5.67
N ARG A 352 15.66 24.46 -4.93
CA ARG A 352 16.97 23.98 -5.39
C ARG A 352 17.35 22.70 -4.64
N ALA A 353 18.40 22.01 -5.11
CA ALA A 353 18.92 20.80 -4.46
C ALA A 353 19.35 21.01 -2.99
N ASP A 354 19.77 22.23 -2.65
CA ASP A 354 20.22 22.63 -1.33
C ASP A 354 19.25 23.59 -0.62
N TRP A 355 18.05 23.83 -1.18
CA TRP A 355 17.13 24.84 -0.66
C TRP A 355 15.65 24.44 -0.81
N VAL A 356 14.99 24.32 0.34
CA VAL A 356 13.60 23.89 0.48
C VAL A 356 12.81 25.00 1.18
N ALA A 357 11.71 25.44 0.59
CA ALA A 357 10.72 26.28 1.23
C ALA A 357 9.68 25.40 1.95
N VAL A 358 9.30 25.79 3.17
CA VAL A 358 8.32 25.07 3.98
C VAL A 358 7.26 26.04 4.48
N GLY A 359 6.01 25.85 4.06
CA GLY A 359 4.86 26.62 4.56
C GLY A 359 4.71 26.49 6.08
N VAL A 360 4.37 27.58 6.75
CA VAL A 360 4.06 27.63 8.18
C VAL A 360 2.63 28.14 8.34
N GLY A 361 1.77 27.33 8.94
CA GLY A 361 0.34 27.61 9.09
C GLY A 361 -0.35 26.55 9.94
N TYR A 362 -1.62 26.27 9.64
CA TYR A 362 -2.43 25.33 10.43
C TYR A 362 -2.01 23.85 10.29
N ARG A 363 -1.36 23.49 9.17
CA ARG A 363 -0.94 22.11 8.88
C ARG A 363 0.49 21.84 9.33
N THR A 364 1.39 22.74 8.97
CA THR A 364 2.79 22.71 9.35
C THR A 364 3.10 23.78 10.38
N ASN A 365 3.53 23.37 11.58
CA ASN A 365 3.87 24.29 12.67
C ASN A 365 5.38 24.50 12.80
N ARG A 366 5.79 25.54 13.54
CA ARG A 366 7.22 25.90 13.70
C ARG A 366 8.07 24.80 14.32
N GLU A 367 7.51 24.00 15.22
CA GLU A 367 8.21 22.85 15.81
C GLU A 367 8.50 21.76 14.77
N GLY A 368 7.52 21.46 13.92
CA GLY A 368 7.69 20.54 12.80
C GLY A 368 8.77 21.03 11.84
N VAL A 369 8.75 22.33 11.49
CA VAL A 369 9.80 22.93 10.66
C VAL A 369 11.18 22.85 11.31
N ALA A 370 11.29 23.07 12.63
CA ALA A 370 12.55 22.95 13.36
C ALA A 370 13.10 21.51 13.35
N GLN A 371 12.24 20.51 13.53
CA GLN A 371 12.61 19.11 13.41
C GLN A 371 13.07 18.76 11.99
N PHE A 372 12.34 19.23 10.98
CA PHE A 372 12.72 19.02 9.57
C PHE A 372 14.05 19.70 9.23
N GLN A 373 14.27 20.93 9.71
CA GLN A 373 15.55 21.63 9.64
C GLN A 373 16.69 20.78 10.23
N ALA A 374 16.49 20.19 11.41
CA ALA A 374 17.48 19.34 12.04
C ALA A 374 17.76 18.06 11.25
N LEU A 375 16.74 17.45 10.63
CA LEU A 375 16.89 16.28 9.76
C LEU A 375 17.66 16.62 8.47
N MET A 376 17.47 17.83 7.92
CA MET A 376 18.08 18.27 6.66
C MET A 376 19.50 18.81 6.83
N ALA A 377 19.84 19.36 8.00
CA ALA A 377 21.13 19.99 8.27
C ALA A 377 22.37 19.10 8.01
N PRO A 378 22.39 17.79 8.37
CA PRO A 378 23.52 16.90 8.06
C PRO A 378 23.82 16.75 6.57
N PHE A 379 22.84 17.04 5.71
CA PHE A 379 22.94 16.97 4.26
C PHE A 379 23.24 18.32 3.60
N GLY A 380 23.41 19.39 4.39
CA GLY A 380 23.66 20.74 3.88
C GLY A 380 22.45 21.39 3.22
N ILE A 381 21.25 20.85 3.44
CA ILE A 381 20.01 21.34 2.83
C ILE A 381 19.41 22.43 3.73
N ARG A 382 19.23 23.62 3.17
CA ARG A 382 18.66 24.79 3.85
C ARG A 382 17.15 24.74 3.78
N VAL A 383 16.49 24.85 4.93
CA VAL A 383 15.03 24.91 5.02
C VAL A 383 14.62 26.33 5.39
N ARG A 384 13.84 26.96 4.50
CA ARG A 384 13.28 28.32 4.65
C ARG A 384 11.80 28.21 5.04
N PRO A 385 11.43 28.56 6.29
CA PRO A 385 10.02 28.66 6.66
C PRO A 385 9.33 29.77 5.87
N VAL A 386 8.08 29.63 5.44
CA VAL A 386 7.32 30.66 4.71
C VAL A 386 5.97 30.80 5.40
N GLU A 387 5.70 31.96 5.99
CA GLU A 387 4.42 32.20 6.67
C GLU A 387 3.27 32.20 5.66
N LEU A 388 2.27 31.37 5.91
CA LEU A 388 1.04 31.31 5.13
C LEU A 388 -0.02 32.26 5.71
N PRO A 389 -0.89 32.84 4.87
CA PRO A 389 -1.99 33.67 5.36
C PRO A 389 -3.04 32.81 6.05
N ASP A 390 -3.90 33.45 6.84
CA ASP A 390 -5.08 32.79 7.44
C ASP A 390 -6.01 32.20 6.37
N GLY A 391 -6.12 32.87 5.22
CA GLY A 391 -6.82 32.37 4.04
C GLY A 391 -8.28 32.01 4.35
N PRO A 392 -8.76 30.81 3.95
CA PRO A 392 -10.11 30.34 4.26
C PRO A 392 -10.29 29.76 5.67
N GLY A 393 -9.27 29.81 6.53
CA GLY A 393 -9.31 29.36 7.92
C GLY A 393 -8.83 27.92 8.17
N PRO A 394 -8.78 27.48 9.43
CA PRO A 394 -8.09 26.26 9.86
C PRO A 394 -8.69 24.95 9.33
N GLU A 395 -9.99 24.95 9.04
CA GLU A 395 -10.69 23.76 8.53
C GLU A 395 -10.28 23.41 7.08
N HIS A 396 -9.78 24.39 6.33
CA HIS A 396 -9.42 24.24 4.92
C HIS A 396 -7.94 23.86 4.76
N CYS A 397 -7.66 22.99 3.80
CA CYS A 397 -6.30 22.54 3.50
C CYS A 397 -5.58 23.56 2.60
N LEU A 398 -5.10 24.66 3.18
CA LEU A 398 -4.20 25.57 2.48
C LEU A 398 -2.75 25.19 2.76
N HIS A 399 -2.02 24.81 1.71
CA HIS A 399 -0.58 24.57 1.78
C HIS A 399 0.18 25.54 0.86
N LEU A 400 1.49 25.67 1.08
CA LEU A 400 2.36 26.50 0.25
C LEU A 400 2.30 26.11 -1.25
N ARG A 401 2.20 24.82 -1.56
CA ARG A 401 2.13 24.31 -2.94
C ARG A 401 0.86 24.70 -3.69
N SER A 402 -0.21 25.07 -2.97
CA SER A 402 -1.41 25.66 -3.59
C SER A 402 -1.13 27.06 -4.14
N LEU A 403 -0.05 27.71 -3.69
CA LEU A 403 0.30 29.08 -4.04
C LEU A 403 1.46 29.19 -5.02
N ILE A 404 2.29 28.16 -5.16
CA ILE A 404 3.46 28.18 -6.04
C ILE A 404 3.78 26.77 -6.57
N ASN A 405 4.04 26.68 -7.87
CA ASN A 405 4.59 25.48 -8.52
C ASN A 405 5.78 25.88 -9.42
N VAL A 406 6.97 25.35 -9.09
CA VAL A 406 8.18 25.53 -9.89
C VAL A 406 8.13 24.56 -11.07
N LEU A 407 8.27 25.07 -12.29
CA LEU A 407 8.13 24.29 -13.53
C LEU A 407 9.45 24.03 -14.23
N ARG A 408 10.39 24.98 -14.09
CA ARG A 408 11.76 24.97 -14.59
C ARG A 408 12.67 25.74 -13.63
N PRO A 409 14.00 25.66 -13.77
CA PRO A 409 14.92 26.42 -12.92
C PRO A 409 14.70 27.94 -12.97
N ASP A 410 14.08 28.44 -14.05
CA ASP A 410 13.84 29.85 -14.36
C ASP A 410 12.34 30.22 -14.41
N LEU A 411 11.42 29.30 -14.11
CA LEU A 411 9.98 29.54 -14.30
C LEU A 411 9.13 28.89 -13.20
N ALA A 412 8.25 29.69 -12.58
CA ALA A 412 7.23 29.22 -11.65
C ALA A 412 5.88 29.87 -11.94
N VAL A 413 4.79 29.16 -11.65
CA VAL A 413 3.45 29.76 -11.56
C VAL A 413 3.17 30.04 -10.09
N VAL A 414 2.63 31.22 -9.81
CA VAL A 414 2.37 31.70 -8.45
C VAL A 414 1.02 32.39 -8.33
N TYR A 415 0.38 32.23 -7.18
CA TYR A 415 -0.74 33.06 -6.75
C TYR A 415 -0.24 34.12 -5.75
N LYS A 416 0.34 35.21 -6.29
CA LYS A 416 0.96 36.28 -5.49
C LYS A 416 0.08 36.88 -4.38
N PRO A 417 -1.24 37.08 -4.56
CA PRO A 417 -2.06 37.73 -3.53
C PRO A 417 -1.99 37.06 -2.15
N TRP A 418 -1.69 35.76 -2.09
CA TRP A 418 -1.61 34.99 -0.84
C TRP A 418 -0.18 34.62 -0.43
N LEU A 419 0.83 35.00 -1.21
CA LEU A 419 2.23 34.82 -0.82
C LEU A 419 2.72 36.01 0.01
N SER A 420 3.54 35.74 1.02
CA SER A 420 4.18 36.80 1.79
C SER A 420 5.11 37.63 0.91
N ALA A 421 5.09 38.96 1.08
CA ALA A 421 5.92 39.87 0.30
C ALA A 421 7.42 39.56 0.41
N SER A 422 7.88 39.11 1.59
CA SER A 422 9.28 38.71 1.79
C SER A 422 9.64 37.47 0.96
N PHE A 423 8.74 36.49 0.87
CA PHE A 423 8.99 35.32 0.05
C PHE A 423 8.95 35.63 -1.45
N ILE A 424 8.07 36.53 -1.91
CA ILE A 424 8.07 37.01 -3.30
C ILE A 424 9.42 37.65 -3.66
N GLN A 425 9.91 38.56 -2.81
CA GLN A 425 11.22 39.20 -3.01
C GLN A 425 12.37 38.18 -3.02
N GLU A 426 12.31 37.15 -2.16
CA GLU A 426 13.27 36.05 -2.16
C GLU A 426 13.22 35.22 -3.45
N LEU A 427 12.03 34.98 -4.01
CA LEU A 427 11.90 34.28 -5.29
C LEU A 427 12.45 35.12 -6.46
N GLU A 428 12.19 36.43 -6.48
CA GLU A 428 12.66 37.32 -7.55
C GLU A 428 14.19 37.36 -7.65
N VAL A 429 14.90 37.33 -6.51
CA VAL A 429 16.38 37.30 -6.51
C VAL A 429 16.96 35.96 -6.95
N THR A 430 16.15 34.90 -7.06
CA THR A 430 16.61 33.59 -7.57
C THR A 430 16.72 33.55 -9.09
N GLY A 431 16.18 34.55 -9.79
CA GLY A 431 16.08 34.58 -11.25
C GLY A 431 14.87 33.83 -11.80
N LEU A 432 13.94 33.39 -10.93
CA LEU A 432 12.67 32.80 -11.36
C LEU A 432 11.77 33.87 -12.00
N GLN A 433 11.32 33.61 -13.21
CA GLN A 433 10.18 34.30 -13.79
C GLN A 433 8.90 33.77 -13.12
N LEU A 434 8.12 34.70 -12.54
CA LEU A 434 6.88 34.39 -11.84
C LEU A 434 5.68 34.67 -12.73
N LEU A 435 4.98 33.62 -13.15
CA LEU A 435 3.73 33.68 -13.90
C LEU A 435 2.55 33.77 -12.93
N ASP A 436 1.73 34.81 -13.06
CA ASP A 436 0.61 35.04 -12.15
C ASP A 436 -0.59 34.14 -12.50
N ALA A 437 -0.95 33.26 -11.57
CA ALA A 437 -2.22 32.55 -11.59
C ALA A 437 -3.37 33.53 -11.32
N VAL A 438 -4.53 33.27 -11.94
CA VAL A 438 -5.71 34.12 -11.80
C VAL A 438 -6.65 33.60 -10.71
N PRO A 439 -7.32 34.49 -9.94
CA PRO A 439 -8.22 34.09 -8.86
C PRO A 439 -9.33 33.13 -9.30
N GLU A 440 -9.84 33.30 -10.52
CA GLU A 440 -10.93 32.50 -11.09
C GLU A 440 -10.58 31.02 -11.23
N GLU A 441 -9.28 30.71 -11.39
CA GLU A 441 -8.79 29.34 -11.58
C GLU A 441 -8.24 28.70 -10.30
N MET A 442 -8.24 29.43 -9.18
CA MET A 442 -7.81 28.88 -7.89
C MET A 442 -8.79 27.82 -7.38
N ALA A 443 -10.10 28.04 -7.52
CA ALA A 443 -11.13 27.09 -7.11
C ALA A 443 -11.09 25.80 -7.94
N THR A 444 -10.74 25.90 -9.22
CA THR A 444 -10.61 24.79 -10.17
C THR A 444 -9.20 24.18 -10.20
N GLN A 445 -8.37 24.51 -9.20
CA GLN A 445 -7.03 23.96 -9.00
C GLN A 445 -6.05 24.23 -10.16
N GLY A 446 -6.24 25.31 -10.93
CA GLY A 446 -5.39 25.66 -12.08
C GLY A 446 -3.94 25.94 -11.74
N ASN A 447 -3.67 26.43 -10.53
CA ASN A 447 -2.30 26.66 -10.04
C ASN A 447 -1.61 25.40 -9.50
N ASN A 448 -2.33 24.31 -9.28
CA ASN A 448 -1.78 23.07 -8.74
C ASN A 448 -1.37 22.16 -9.91
N LEU A 449 -0.06 22.12 -10.19
CA LEU A 449 0.49 21.53 -11.42
C LEU A 449 1.49 20.43 -11.08
N LEU A 450 1.27 19.21 -11.61
CA LEU A 450 2.24 18.13 -11.44
C LEU A 450 3.26 18.18 -12.57
N VAL A 451 4.49 18.54 -12.24
CA VAL A 451 5.59 18.55 -13.21
C VAL A 451 6.08 17.12 -13.44
N LEU A 452 5.97 16.64 -14.68
CA LEU A 452 6.49 15.33 -15.08
C LEU A 452 7.96 15.41 -15.47
N ARG A 453 8.33 16.51 -16.12
CA ARG A 453 9.69 16.91 -16.50
C ARG A 453 9.64 18.39 -16.88
N PRO A 454 10.79 19.06 -17.09
CA PRO A 454 10.81 20.43 -17.55
C PRO A 454 9.98 20.59 -18.83
N ASN A 455 9.12 21.61 -18.86
CA ASN A 455 8.17 21.89 -19.94
C ASN A 455 7.04 20.87 -20.15
N ARG A 456 6.77 19.96 -19.21
CA ARG A 456 5.69 18.99 -19.33
C ARG A 456 4.97 18.82 -17.99
N VAL A 457 3.72 19.23 -17.92
CA VAL A 457 2.93 19.24 -16.68
C VAL A 457 1.59 18.56 -16.86
N VAL A 458 1.01 18.08 -15.75
CA VAL A 458 -0.38 17.64 -15.66
C VAL A 458 -1.18 18.70 -14.91
N MET A 459 -2.36 19.03 -15.43
CA MET A 459 -3.27 20.04 -14.90
C MET A 459 -4.71 19.50 -14.87
N VAL A 460 -5.53 19.98 -13.94
CA VAL A 460 -6.99 19.74 -13.98
C VAL A 460 -7.59 20.47 -15.18
N ALA A 461 -8.47 19.81 -15.94
CA ALA A 461 -9.17 20.42 -17.07
C ALA A 461 -10.07 21.58 -16.61
N GLY A 462 -10.26 22.58 -17.47
CA GLY A 462 -11.11 23.76 -17.19
C GLY A 462 -10.37 25.00 -16.70
N ASN A 463 -9.05 25.09 -16.90
CA ASN A 463 -8.21 26.22 -16.52
C ASN A 463 -7.54 26.90 -17.74
N PRO A 464 -8.31 27.49 -18.68
CA PRO A 464 -7.81 27.95 -19.97
C PRO A 464 -6.83 29.14 -19.88
N HIS A 465 -6.93 30.00 -18.86
CA HIS A 465 -6.01 31.11 -18.67
C HIS A 465 -4.62 30.58 -18.32
N THR A 466 -4.52 29.76 -17.28
CA THR A 466 -3.25 29.15 -16.87
C THR A 466 -2.68 28.28 -17.98
N GLU A 467 -3.50 27.48 -18.67
CA GLU A 467 -3.05 26.66 -19.80
C GLU A 467 -2.44 27.49 -20.93
N LYS A 468 -3.09 28.60 -21.30
CA LYS A 468 -2.59 29.53 -22.32
C LYS A 468 -1.30 30.21 -21.87
N LEU A 469 -1.22 30.60 -20.60
CA LEU A 469 -0.05 31.23 -20.01
C LEU A 469 1.15 30.28 -20.03
N LEU A 470 0.95 29.03 -19.63
CA LEU A 470 1.94 27.96 -19.71
C LEU A 470 2.42 27.70 -21.13
N SER A 471 1.47 27.55 -22.07
CA SER A 471 1.76 27.29 -23.48
C SER A 471 2.58 28.43 -24.12
N ALA A 472 2.27 29.68 -23.77
CA ALA A 472 3.02 30.86 -24.23
C ALA A 472 4.48 30.87 -23.74
N HIS A 473 4.79 30.13 -22.67
CA HIS A 473 6.13 29.98 -22.10
C HIS A 473 6.76 28.61 -22.40
N GLY A 474 6.24 27.91 -23.41
CA GLY A 474 6.78 26.64 -23.90
C GLY A 474 6.54 25.44 -22.99
N VAL A 475 5.59 25.54 -22.05
CA VAL A 475 5.19 24.43 -21.18
C VAL A 475 4.01 23.70 -21.82
N GLU A 476 4.19 22.40 -22.08
CA GLU A 476 3.17 21.53 -22.61
C GLU A 476 2.29 20.99 -21.48
N VAL A 477 0.97 21.14 -21.63
CA VAL A 477 -0.02 20.79 -20.60
C VAL A 477 -0.78 19.54 -20.99
N LEU A 478 -0.82 18.56 -20.08
CA LEU A 478 -1.71 17.41 -20.14
C LEU A 478 -2.88 17.63 -19.19
N SER A 479 -4.08 17.77 -19.73
CA SER A 479 -5.28 17.96 -18.93
C SER A 479 -6.05 16.65 -18.72
N PHE A 480 -6.71 16.53 -17.56
CA PHE A 480 -7.67 15.47 -17.28
C PHE A 480 -8.85 15.99 -16.45
N GLU A 481 -10.01 15.38 -16.61
CA GLU A 481 -11.19 15.67 -15.80
C GLU A 481 -10.99 15.15 -14.38
N ALA A 482 -11.18 16.01 -13.39
CA ALA A 482 -10.91 15.72 -11.99
C ALA A 482 -11.86 16.48 -11.04
N ASP A 483 -13.09 16.73 -11.45
CA ASP A 483 -14.07 17.44 -10.63
C ASP A 483 -14.35 16.72 -9.30
N GLU A 484 -14.44 15.39 -9.31
CA GLU A 484 -14.65 14.60 -8.10
C GLU A 484 -13.34 14.43 -7.32
N LEU A 485 -12.26 14.08 -8.02
CA LEU A 485 -10.98 13.74 -7.40
C LEU A 485 -10.24 14.95 -6.83
N CYS A 486 -10.24 16.06 -7.56
CA CYS A 486 -9.45 17.24 -7.26
C CYS A 486 -10.30 18.40 -6.73
N ILE A 487 -11.27 18.87 -7.53
CA ILE A 487 -11.99 20.13 -7.25
C ILE A 487 -12.78 20.04 -5.95
N LYS A 488 -13.61 19.00 -5.77
CA LYS A 488 -14.42 18.83 -4.54
C LYS A 488 -13.61 18.71 -3.25
N GLY A 489 -12.39 18.15 -3.32
CA GLY A 489 -11.51 18.03 -2.14
C GLY A 489 -10.43 19.10 -2.06
N SER A 490 -10.50 20.14 -2.90
CA SER A 490 -9.57 21.27 -2.90
C SER A 490 -8.09 20.88 -3.04
N GLY A 491 -7.80 19.81 -3.78
CA GLY A 491 -6.43 19.36 -4.07
C GLY A 491 -6.23 19.14 -5.56
N GLY A 492 -5.04 19.39 -6.10
CA GLY A 492 -4.75 19.20 -7.52
C GLY A 492 -3.94 17.94 -7.83
N PRO A 493 -3.44 17.80 -9.07
CA PRO A 493 -2.73 16.62 -9.54
C PRO A 493 -1.47 16.33 -8.71
N THR A 494 -0.78 17.36 -8.23
CA THR A 494 0.40 17.17 -7.38
C THR A 494 0.03 16.66 -5.99
N CYS A 495 -1.16 16.99 -5.49
CA CYS A 495 -1.62 16.51 -4.18
C CYS A 495 -1.82 14.98 -4.18
N LEU A 496 -2.22 14.43 -5.34
CA LEU A 496 -2.45 12.99 -5.53
C LEU A 496 -1.15 12.16 -5.51
N CYS A 497 0.02 12.80 -5.54
CA CYS A 497 1.30 12.16 -5.85
C CYS A 497 2.34 12.36 -4.75
N LEU A 498 2.76 11.26 -4.12
CA LEU A 498 4.03 11.21 -3.40
C LEU A 498 5.11 10.75 -4.38
N ASP A 499 5.89 11.69 -4.89
CA ASP A 499 7.05 11.42 -5.72
C ASP A 499 8.05 10.54 -4.95
N LEU A 500 8.35 9.35 -5.48
CA LEU A 500 9.32 8.42 -4.88
C LEU A 500 10.71 8.54 -5.50
N TRP A 501 10.76 8.85 -6.80
CA TRP A 501 12.01 9.03 -7.52
C TRP A 501 11.86 10.00 -8.68
N ARG A 502 12.75 11.00 -8.70
CA ARG A 502 12.98 11.86 -9.87
C ARG A 502 14.40 11.65 -10.38
N ARG A 503 14.53 11.36 -11.66
CA ARG A 503 15.82 11.19 -12.32
C ARG A 503 16.34 12.54 -12.78
N SER A 504 17.51 12.93 -12.26
CA SER A 504 18.15 14.17 -12.66
C SER A 504 18.40 14.23 -14.16
N LEU A 505 18.00 15.34 -14.77
CA LEU A 505 18.19 15.58 -16.20
C LEU A 505 19.50 16.29 -16.52
N ARG A 506 20.26 16.78 -15.52
CA ARG A 506 21.42 17.69 -15.70
C ARG A 506 21.14 18.68 -16.84
N LEU A 507 20.18 19.58 -16.61
CA LEU A 507 19.95 20.70 -17.53
C LEU A 507 21.07 21.74 -17.42
#